data_AF-A0A2W4KD46-F1
#
_entry.id   AF-A0A2W4KD46-F1
#
_cell.length_a   1.000
_cell.length_b   1.000
_cell.length_c   1.000
_cell.angle_alpha   90.00
_cell.angle_beta   90.00
_cell.angle_gamma   90.00
#
_symmetry.space_group_name_H-M   'P 1'
#
loop_
_entity.id
_entity.type
_entity.pdbx_description
1 polymer ?
#
loop_
_entity_poly.entity_id
_entity_poly.type
_entity_poly.pdbx_seq_one_letter_code
_entity_poly.pdbx_strand_id
1 'polypeptide(L)'
;MWPDLQPLIAEYRDSLRRVRRAWERATEPADRQILSSMARDLEWTIEYMRTGWPPQPDERSRSWRKARVLPVDPLVMQAIVQERNRILERAAMHGVDLTVFHRPESSGLTAAERSALEAVLQDLTAEERDVFMLIAGHRYSEREAARLMGRSQKWVRIRYASAHRKVLGRARGITAALISERDSRAGGGGHGPHAARPGRAS
;
A
#
# COMPACT_ATOMS: atom_id res chain seq x y z
N MET A 1 14.32 12.01 28.60
CA MET A 1 13.60 13.15 29.20
C MET A 1 14.39 14.40 28.83
N TRP A 2 13.75 15.44 28.27
CA TRP A 2 14.45 16.62 27.75
C TRP A 2 14.53 17.66 28.89
N PRO A 3 15.66 17.78 29.61
CA PRO A 3 15.76 18.64 30.80
C PRO A 3 15.46 20.12 30.50
N ASP A 4 15.74 20.56 29.27
CA ASP A 4 15.58 21.95 28.84
C ASP A 4 14.11 22.38 28.66
N LEU A 5 13.16 21.44 28.62
CA LEU A 5 11.73 21.73 28.46
C LEU A 5 10.98 21.93 29.78
N GLN A 6 11.62 21.71 30.94
CA GLN A 6 10.94 21.80 32.23
C GLN A 6 10.33 23.18 32.51
N PRO A 7 11.00 24.33 32.23
CA PRO A 7 10.40 25.65 32.41
C PRO A 7 9.16 25.84 31.54
N LEU A 8 9.23 25.43 30.27
CA LEU A 8 8.13 25.54 29.32
C LEU A 8 6.92 24.67 29.74
N ILE A 9 7.17 23.45 30.20
CA ILE A 9 6.12 22.56 30.74
C ILE A 9 5.43 23.20 31.94
N ALA A 10 6.15 23.93 32.79
CA ALA A 10 5.57 24.63 33.94
C ALA A 10 4.65 25.79 33.48
N GLU A 11 5.08 26.59 32.50
CA GLU A 11 4.26 27.67 31.93
C GLU A 11 2.97 27.16 31.28
N TYR A 12 3.04 26.04 30.56
CA TYR A 12 1.87 25.41 29.96
C TYR A 12 0.89 24.88 31.01
N ARG A 13 1.40 24.29 32.11
CA ARG A 13 0.57 23.88 33.25
C ARG A 13 -0.13 25.06 33.90
N ASP A 14 0.55 26.20 34.02
CA ASP A 14 -0.04 27.43 34.54
C ASP A 14 -1.16 27.95 33.65
N SER A 15 -0.93 27.93 32.34
CA SER A 15 -1.94 28.29 31.34
C SER A 15 -3.15 27.35 31.42
N LEU A 16 -2.93 26.05 31.55
CA LEU A 16 -4.01 25.06 31.71
C LEU A 16 -4.83 25.31 32.97
N ARG A 17 -4.17 25.64 34.10
CA ARG A 17 -4.86 26.02 35.34
C ARG A 17 -5.74 27.26 35.15
N ARG A 18 -5.26 28.27 34.41
CA ARG A 18 -6.03 29.49 34.10
C ARG A 18 -7.24 29.20 33.20
N VAL A 19 -7.06 28.41 32.15
CA VAL A 19 -8.13 28.01 31.23
C VAL A 19 -9.21 27.22 31.94
N ARG A 20 -8.84 26.25 32.79
CA ARG A 20 -9.82 25.46 33.57
C ARG A 20 -10.64 26.35 34.53
N ARG A 21 -10.00 27.29 35.22
CA ARG A 21 -10.70 28.27 36.08
C ARG A 21 -11.63 29.18 35.28
N ALA A 22 -11.21 29.60 34.08
CA ALA A 22 -12.07 30.38 33.19
C ALA A 22 -13.27 29.57 32.71
N TRP A 23 -13.07 28.28 32.40
CA TRP A 23 -14.13 27.37 31.98
C TRP A 23 -15.19 27.16 33.07
N GLU A 24 -14.76 26.99 34.33
CA GLU A 24 -15.65 26.88 35.49
C GLU A 24 -16.51 28.13 35.69
N ARG A 25 -15.95 29.31 35.40
CA ARG A 25 -16.61 30.62 35.55
C ARG A 25 -17.44 31.03 34.34
N ALA A 26 -17.24 30.39 33.19
CA ALA A 26 -17.97 30.71 31.98
C ALA A 26 -19.45 30.35 32.13
N THR A 27 -20.31 31.33 31.91
CA THR A 27 -21.77 31.15 31.91
C THR A 27 -22.26 30.73 30.52
N GLU A 28 -21.62 31.25 29.48
CA GLU A 28 -22.02 31.00 28.09
C GLU A 28 -21.54 29.64 27.57
N PRO A 29 -22.41 28.84 26.90
CA PRO A 29 -22.03 27.55 26.33
C PRO A 29 -20.92 27.65 25.28
N ALA A 30 -20.90 28.73 24.49
CA ALA A 30 -19.90 28.96 23.45
C ALA A 30 -18.50 29.14 24.06
N ASP A 31 -18.38 29.94 25.12
CA ASP A 31 -17.12 30.15 25.84
C ASP A 31 -16.62 28.84 26.46
N ARG A 32 -17.52 28.05 27.06
CA ARG A 32 -17.18 26.72 27.58
C ARG A 32 -16.64 25.81 26.48
N GLN A 33 -17.21 25.85 25.28
CA GLN A 33 -16.72 25.04 24.16
C GLN A 33 -15.30 25.45 23.76
N ILE A 34 -15.05 26.75 23.58
CA ILE A 34 -13.73 27.28 23.21
C ILE A 34 -12.69 26.92 24.29
N LEU A 35 -13.00 27.20 25.55
CA LEU A 35 -12.10 26.93 26.68
C LEU A 35 -11.85 25.42 26.85
N SER A 36 -12.84 24.56 26.57
CA SER A 36 -12.64 23.11 26.58
C SER A 36 -11.70 22.63 25.47
N SER A 37 -11.73 23.27 24.30
CA SER A 37 -10.80 22.99 23.20
C SER A 37 -9.39 23.42 23.59
N MET A 38 -9.23 24.65 24.11
CA MET A 38 -7.95 25.17 24.57
C MET A 38 -7.33 24.29 25.66
N ALA A 39 -8.13 23.80 26.60
CA ALA A 39 -7.67 22.89 27.65
C ALA A 39 -7.10 21.59 27.06
N ARG A 40 -7.80 21.00 26.07
CA ARG A 40 -7.36 19.78 25.39
C ARG A 40 -6.04 19.99 24.63
N ASP A 41 -5.88 21.12 23.96
CA ASP A 41 -4.64 21.45 23.23
C ASP A 41 -3.44 21.62 24.19
N LEU A 42 -3.67 22.25 25.35
CA LEU A 42 -2.65 22.39 26.39
C LEU A 42 -2.27 21.05 27.01
N GLU A 43 -3.25 20.19 27.30
CA GLU A 43 -3.00 18.83 27.79
C GLU A 43 -2.17 18.01 26.79
N TRP A 44 -2.55 18.06 25.52
CA TRP A 44 -1.85 17.39 24.43
C TRP A 44 -0.40 17.87 24.33
N THR A 45 -0.18 19.18 24.37
CA THR A 45 1.18 19.76 24.25
C THR A 45 2.05 19.40 25.46
N ILE A 46 1.50 19.45 26.67
CA ILE A 46 2.21 19.04 27.90
C ILE A 46 2.63 17.57 27.82
N GLU A 47 1.73 16.69 27.38
CA GLU A 47 2.04 15.27 27.23
C GLU A 47 3.11 15.06 26.16
N TYR A 48 2.99 15.70 25.00
CA TYR A 48 4.00 15.64 23.94
C TYR A 48 5.39 16.06 24.42
N MET A 49 5.49 17.19 25.13
CA MET A 49 6.77 17.67 25.68
C MET A 49 7.35 16.73 26.75
N ARG A 50 6.49 15.99 27.49
CA ARG A 50 6.94 15.03 28.51
C ARG A 50 7.42 13.72 27.92
N THR A 51 6.71 13.19 26.93
CA THR A 51 6.97 11.86 26.36
C THR A 51 7.91 11.91 25.16
N GLY A 52 7.97 13.06 24.47
CA GLY A 52 8.59 13.18 23.14
C GLY A 52 7.80 12.44 22.05
N TRP A 53 6.59 11.97 22.36
CA TRP A 53 5.74 11.20 21.46
C TRP A 53 4.34 11.80 21.39
N PRO A 54 3.72 11.90 20.19
CA PRO A 54 2.37 12.41 20.08
C PRO A 54 1.43 11.63 21.00
N PRO A 55 0.66 12.32 21.87
CA PRO A 55 -0.42 11.70 22.63
C PRO A 55 -1.31 10.90 21.70
N GLN A 56 -1.65 9.68 22.10
CA GLN A 56 -2.56 8.88 21.30
C GLN A 56 -3.90 9.60 21.20
N PRO A 57 -4.47 9.73 20.00
CA PRO A 57 -5.79 10.31 19.88
C PRO A 57 -6.77 9.45 20.68
N ASP A 58 -7.62 10.12 21.46
CA ASP A 58 -8.70 9.52 22.22
C ASP A 58 -9.56 8.63 21.33
N GLU A 59 -10.20 7.58 21.87
CA GLU A 59 -11.01 6.63 21.08
C GLU A 59 -12.14 7.31 20.27
N ARG A 60 -12.53 8.53 20.64
CA ARG A 60 -13.44 9.40 19.88
C ARG A 60 -12.76 10.03 18.65
N SER A 61 -11.49 10.39 18.75
CA SER A 61 -10.63 10.81 17.63
C SER A 61 -10.04 9.57 16.92
N ARG A 62 -10.89 8.79 16.25
CA ARG A 62 -10.47 7.63 15.42
C ARG A 62 -9.64 8.03 14.18
N SER A 63 -8.44 8.56 14.37
CA SER A 63 -7.71 9.23 13.28
C SER A 63 -6.24 8.85 13.14
N TRP A 64 -5.72 7.78 13.75
CA TRP A 64 -4.44 7.26 13.24
C TRP A 64 -4.61 6.62 11.85
N ARG A 65 -5.78 6.02 11.56
CA ARG A 65 -6.13 5.54 10.21
C ARG A 65 -6.36 6.66 9.18
N LYS A 66 -6.53 7.91 9.64
CA LYS A 66 -6.70 9.11 8.78
C LYS A 66 -5.51 10.07 8.86
N ALA A 67 -4.58 9.85 9.79
CA ALA A 67 -3.36 10.63 9.90
C ALA A 67 -2.50 10.32 8.68
N ARG A 68 -2.49 11.25 7.72
CA ARG A 68 -1.65 11.17 6.52
C ARG A 68 -0.16 11.37 6.82
N VAL A 69 0.17 11.72 8.06
CA VAL A 69 1.53 12.02 8.50
C VAL A 69 1.79 11.24 9.79
N LEU A 70 2.77 10.34 9.74
CA LEU A 70 3.32 9.65 10.90
C LEU A 70 4.62 10.39 11.28
N PRO A 71 4.74 10.92 12.51
CA PRO A 71 6.03 11.40 12.98
C PRO A 71 6.94 10.19 13.13
N VAL A 72 8.04 10.21 12.38
CA VAL A 72 9.09 9.19 12.41
C VAL A 72 10.38 9.89 12.83
N ASP A 73 11.17 9.25 13.68
CA ASP A 73 12.52 9.73 13.99
C ASP A 73 13.38 9.75 12.70
N PRO A 74 13.95 10.90 12.31
CA PRO A 74 14.78 11.01 11.11
C PRO A 74 15.96 10.04 11.09
N LEU A 75 16.56 9.73 12.24
CA LEU A 75 17.70 8.82 12.32
C LEU A 75 17.28 7.37 12.09
N VAL A 76 16.13 6.98 12.64
CA VAL A 76 15.53 5.67 12.38
C VAL A 76 15.15 5.54 10.91
N MET A 77 14.57 6.59 10.32
CA MET A 77 14.21 6.60 8.90
C MET A 77 15.46 6.48 8.01
N GLN A 78 16.54 7.18 8.36
CA GLN A 78 17.81 7.11 7.65
C GLN A 78 18.40 5.69 7.71
N ALA A 79 18.40 5.06 8.89
CA ALA A 79 18.89 3.69 9.06
C ALA A 79 18.08 2.68 8.22
N ILE A 80 16.75 2.81 8.22
CA ILE A 80 15.85 1.96 7.41
C ILE A 80 16.15 2.14 5.91
N VAL A 81 16.32 3.39 5.45
CA VAL A 81 16.63 3.68 4.04
C VAL A 81 17.98 3.11 3.63
N GLN A 82 19.00 3.23 4.49
CA GLN A 82 20.33 2.68 4.25
C GLN A 82 20.31 1.16 4.13
N GLU A 83 19.64 0.47 5.05
CA GLU A 83 19.54 -0.99 5.03
C GLU A 83 18.75 -1.48 3.82
N ARG A 84 17.65 -0.79 3.47
CA ARG A 84 16.90 -1.05 2.25
C ARG A 84 17.80 -0.97 1.02
N ASN A 85 18.61 0.10 0.90
CA ASN A 85 19.49 0.29 -0.25
C ASN A 85 20.55 -0.81 -0.34
N ARG A 86 21.13 -1.25 0.79
CA ARG A 86 22.04 -2.41 0.82
C ARG A 86 21.40 -3.69 0.29
N ILE A 87 20.16 -3.97 0.68
CA ILE A 87 19.42 -5.15 0.21
C ILE A 87 19.22 -5.06 -1.31
N LEU A 88 18.84 -3.89 -1.82
CA LEU A 88 18.66 -3.65 -3.25
C LEU A 88 19.97 -3.83 -4.03
N GLU A 89 21.08 -3.28 -3.54
CA GLU A 89 22.42 -3.43 -4.12
C GLU A 89 22.84 -4.91 -4.19
N ARG A 90 22.63 -5.67 -3.10
CA ARG A 90 22.94 -7.10 -3.06
C ARG A 90 22.10 -7.90 -4.07
N ALA A 91 20.81 -7.60 -4.17
CA ALA A 91 19.92 -8.28 -5.11
C ALA A 91 20.31 -7.98 -6.58
N ALA A 92 20.66 -6.73 -6.88
CA ALA A 92 21.14 -6.32 -8.20
C ALA A 92 22.42 -7.07 -8.61
N MET A 93 23.36 -7.28 -7.68
CA MET A 93 24.56 -8.09 -7.91
C MET A 93 24.26 -9.56 -8.26
N HIS A 94 23.13 -10.09 -7.80
CA HIS A 94 22.68 -11.44 -8.13
C HIS A 94 21.72 -11.49 -9.33
N GLY A 95 21.60 -10.40 -10.08
CA GLY A 95 20.70 -10.31 -11.24
C GLY A 95 19.21 -10.28 -10.88
N VAL A 96 18.88 -10.03 -9.62
CA VAL A 96 17.50 -9.94 -9.13
C VAL A 96 17.13 -8.46 -8.99
N ASP A 97 16.32 -7.96 -9.93
CA ASP A 97 15.81 -6.60 -9.85
C ASP A 97 14.65 -6.50 -8.85
N LEU A 98 14.96 -6.10 -7.62
CA LEU A 98 13.96 -5.80 -6.58
C LEU A 98 13.43 -4.36 -6.67
N THR A 99 13.94 -3.52 -7.59
CA THR A 99 13.48 -2.14 -7.79
C THR A 99 12.15 -2.04 -8.54
N VAL A 100 11.65 -3.17 -9.07
CA VAL A 100 10.33 -3.30 -9.73
C VAL A 100 9.18 -2.82 -8.84
N PHE A 101 9.35 -2.80 -7.51
CA PHE A 101 8.34 -2.28 -6.58
C PHE A 101 8.31 -0.74 -6.44
N HIS A 102 9.25 0.00 -7.06
CA HIS A 102 9.42 1.44 -6.86
C HIS A 102 9.92 2.21 -8.08
N ARG A 103 9.26 2.07 -9.25
CA ARG A 103 9.42 3.02 -10.37
C ARG A 103 8.06 3.46 -10.92
N PRO A 104 7.77 4.78 -11.01
CA PRO A 104 6.47 5.24 -11.51
C PRO A 104 6.30 5.22 -13.03
N GLU A 105 7.35 5.13 -13.86
CA GLU A 105 7.20 5.44 -15.31
C GLU A 105 7.83 4.48 -16.32
N SER A 106 8.19 3.26 -15.93
CA SER A 106 8.36 2.18 -16.91
C SER A 106 7.82 0.93 -16.28
N SER A 107 6.70 0.44 -16.82
CA SER A 107 6.28 -0.92 -16.60
C SER A 107 7.49 -1.80 -16.86
N GLY A 108 8.08 -2.39 -15.82
CA GLY A 108 9.13 -3.42 -15.91
C GLY A 108 8.62 -4.71 -16.55
N LEU A 109 7.60 -4.59 -17.40
CA LEU A 109 7.00 -5.64 -18.18
C LEU A 109 7.82 -5.75 -19.47
N THR A 110 8.33 -6.95 -19.70
CA THR A 110 8.84 -7.37 -21.00
C THR A 110 7.76 -7.19 -22.07
N ALA A 111 8.15 -7.08 -23.34
CA ALA A 111 7.20 -6.99 -24.46
C ALA A 111 6.20 -8.17 -24.46
N ALA A 112 6.66 -9.36 -24.04
CA ALA A 112 5.82 -10.55 -23.89
C ALA A 112 4.77 -10.38 -22.78
N GLU A 113 5.15 -9.85 -21.63
CA GLU A 113 4.20 -9.61 -20.52
C GLU A 113 3.19 -8.51 -20.87
N ARG A 114 3.61 -7.47 -21.58
CA ARG A 114 2.70 -6.43 -22.08
C ARG A 114 1.70 -7.00 -23.08
N SER A 115 2.16 -7.82 -24.02
CA SER A 115 1.28 -8.51 -24.98
C SER A 115 0.32 -9.48 -24.29
N ALA A 116 0.79 -10.22 -23.28
CA ALA A 116 -0.08 -11.11 -22.49
C ALA A 116 -1.15 -10.33 -21.72
N LEU A 117 -0.80 -9.18 -21.13
CA LEU A 117 -1.76 -8.31 -20.46
C LEU A 117 -2.78 -7.72 -21.43
N GLU A 118 -2.34 -7.23 -22.59
CA GLU A 118 -3.24 -6.74 -23.64
C GLU A 118 -4.20 -7.83 -24.12
N ALA A 119 -3.71 -9.06 -24.32
CA ALA A 119 -4.55 -10.20 -24.68
C ALA A 119 -5.62 -10.52 -23.62
N VAL A 120 -5.28 -10.39 -22.33
CA VAL A 120 -6.25 -10.56 -21.23
C VAL A 120 -7.27 -9.42 -21.18
N LEU A 121 -6.87 -8.20 -21.52
CA LEU A 121 -7.74 -7.02 -21.50
C LEU A 121 -8.62 -6.90 -22.75
N GLN A 122 -8.31 -7.59 -23.84
CA GLN A 122 -9.12 -7.61 -25.07
C GLN A 122 -10.51 -8.24 -24.88
N ASP A 123 -10.66 -9.20 -23.96
CA ASP A 123 -11.93 -9.90 -23.68
C ASP A 123 -12.93 -9.06 -22.84
N LEU A 124 -12.46 -7.93 -22.32
CA LEU A 124 -13.26 -6.97 -21.57
C LEU A 124 -13.97 -6.03 -22.54
N THR A 125 -15.24 -5.74 -22.28
CA THR A 125 -15.90 -4.61 -22.95
C THR A 125 -15.23 -3.29 -22.53
N ALA A 126 -15.41 -2.23 -23.31
CA ALA A 126 -14.86 -0.90 -22.96
C ALA A 126 -15.26 -0.49 -21.52
N GLU A 127 -16.53 -0.66 -21.16
CA GLU A 127 -17.02 -0.38 -19.81
C GLU A 127 -16.38 -1.26 -18.72
N GLU A 128 -16.17 -2.55 -19.00
CA GLU A 128 -15.51 -3.48 -18.07
C GLU A 128 -14.05 -3.13 -17.87
N ARG A 129 -13.36 -2.77 -18.96
CA ARG A 129 -11.97 -2.35 -18.94
C ARG A 129 -11.80 -1.07 -18.14
N ASP A 130 -12.65 -0.07 -18.35
CA ASP A 130 -12.57 1.22 -17.65
C ASP A 130 -12.78 1.04 -16.14
N VAL A 131 -13.82 0.29 -15.74
CA VAL A 131 -14.07 -0.04 -14.34
C VAL A 131 -12.89 -0.80 -13.73
N PHE A 132 -12.35 -1.78 -14.46
CA PHE A 132 -11.22 -2.58 -14.01
C PHE A 132 -9.95 -1.73 -13.84
N MET A 133 -9.65 -0.83 -14.79
CA MET A 133 -8.51 0.08 -14.72
C MET A 133 -8.63 1.05 -13.54
N LEU A 134 -9.81 1.63 -13.32
CA LEU A 134 -10.02 2.55 -12.20
C LEU A 134 -9.80 1.88 -10.84
N ILE A 135 -10.32 0.66 -10.66
CA ILE A 135 -10.25 -0.02 -9.36
C ILE A 135 -8.94 -0.79 -9.18
N ALA A 136 -8.57 -1.66 -10.12
CA ALA A 136 -7.39 -2.52 -9.99
C ALA A 136 -6.10 -1.79 -10.37
N GLY A 137 -6.13 -0.97 -11.41
CA GLY A 137 -4.97 -0.20 -11.89
C GLY A 137 -4.69 1.03 -11.03
N HIS A 138 -5.69 1.91 -10.88
CA HIS A 138 -5.53 3.20 -10.21
C HIS A 138 -5.96 3.22 -8.73
N ARG A 139 -6.45 2.08 -8.20
CA ARG A 139 -6.79 1.90 -6.78
C ARG A 139 -7.88 2.84 -6.26
N TYR A 140 -8.77 3.32 -7.13
CA TYR A 140 -9.97 4.05 -6.69
C TYR A 140 -10.95 3.13 -5.96
N SER A 141 -11.66 3.67 -4.97
CA SER A 141 -12.80 2.98 -4.36
C SER A 141 -13.96 2.85 -5.34
N GLU A 142 -14.84 1.86 -5.15
CA GLU A 142 -16.05 1.69 -6.00
C GLU A 142 -16.89 2.97 -6.05
N ARG A 143 -16.93 3.73 -4.96
CA ARG A 143 -17.66 5.00 -4.86
C ARG A 143 -17.02 6.11 -5.68
N GLU A 144 -15.69 6.19 -5.68
CA GLU A 144 -14.94 7.16 -6.50
C GLU A 144 -15.02 6.80 -7.98
N ALA A 145 -14.85 5.53 -8.32
CA ALA A 145 -15.03 5.04 -9.69
C ALA A 145 -16.44 5.33 -10.20
N ALA A 146 -17.47 5.10 -9.38
CA ALA A 146 -18.86 5.44 -9.71
C ALA A 146 -19.06 6.93 -9.98
N ARG A 147 -18.43 7.79 -9.17
CA ARG A 147 -18.47 9.24 -9.38
C ARG A 147 -17.78 9.65 -10.68
N LEU A 148 -16.59 9.10 -10.96
CA LEU A 148 -15.83 9.39 -12.18
C LEU A 148 -16.56 8.94 -13.45
N MET A 149 -17.26 7.81 -13.39
CA MET A 149 -18.01 7.27 -14.51
C MET A 149 -19.43 7.83 -14.65
N GLY A 150 -19.91 8.63 -13.70
CA GLY A 150 -21.30 9.11 -13.67
C GLY A 150 -22.32 7.98 -13.55
N ARG A 151 -21.98 6.89 -12.88
CA ARG A 151 -22.84 5.68 -12.71
C ARG A 151 -23.11 5.40 -11.23
N SER A 152 -24.01 4.46 -10.96
CA SER A 152 -24.27 4.01 -9.58
C SER A 152 -23.16 3.07 -9.08
N GLN A 153 -22.89 3.11 -7.77
CA GLN A 153 -21.91 2.20 -7.14
C GLN A 153 -22.25 0.72 -7.39
N LYS A 154 -23.54 0.37 -7.38
CA LYS A 154 -24.02 -0.99 -7.67
C LYS A 154 -23.65 -1.43 -9.09
N TRP A 155 -23.80 -0.54 -10.08
CA TRP A 155 -23.41 -0.82 -11.47
C TRP A 155 -21.91 -1.09 -11.59
N VAL A 156 -21.08 -0.23 -10.96
CA VAL A 156 -19.62 -0.39 -10.94
C VAL A 156 -19.22 -1.72 -10.31
N ARG A 157 -19.81 -2.10 -9.18
CA ARG A 157 -19.52 -3.38 -8.52
C ARG A 157 -19.82 -4.58 -9.40
N ILE A 158 -20.99 -4.61 -10.04
CA ILE A 158 -21.39 -5.71 -10.94
C ILE A 158 -20.41 -5.80 -12.12
N ARG A 159 -20.10 -4.65 -12.73
CA ARG A 159 -19.23 -4.57 -13.90
C ARG A 159 -17.78 -4.95 -13.55
N TYR A 160 -17.28 -4.52 -12.39
CA TYR A 160 -15.98 -4.93 -11.86
C TYR A 160 -15.91 -6.44 -11.61
N ALA A 161 -16.94 -7.02 -10.98
CA ALA A 161 -16.97 -8.46 -10.71
C ALA A 161 -16.97 -9.29 -12.01
N SER A 162 -17.69 -8.83 -13.04
CA SER A 162 -17.66 -9.44 -14.38
C SER A 162 -16.25 -9.36 -14.99
N ALA A 163 -15.66 -8.16 -15.00
CA ALA A 163 -14.32 -7.93 -15.54
C ALA A 163 -13.26 -8.79 -14.84
N HIS A 164 -13.27 -8.77 -13.50
CA HIS A 164 -12.34 -9.52 -12.66
C HIS A 164 -12.45 -11.03 -12.89
N ARG A 165 -13.66 -11.56 -13.09
CA ARG A 165 -13.87 -12.99 -13.40
C ARG A 165 -13.24 -13.37 -14.75
N LYS A 166 -13.42 -12.55 -15.78
CA LYS A 166 -12.85 -12.79 -17.12
C LYS A 166 -11.32 -12.76 -17.09
N VAL A 167 -10.76 -11.75 -16.44
CA VAL A 167 -9.30 -11.60 -16.26
C VAL A 167 -8.70 -12.81 -15.54
N LEU A 168 -9.31 -13.24 -14.42
CA LEU A 168 -8.84 -14.42 -13.68
C LEU A 168 -8.96 -15.72 -14.49
N GLY A 169 -10.05 -15.89 -15.24
CA GLY A 169 -10.25 -17.05 -16.09
C GLY A 169 -9.14 -17.17 -17.15
N ARG A 170 -8.80 -16.05 -17.79
CA ARG A 170 -7.76 -16.04 -18.83
C ARG A 170 -6.36 -16.19 -18.25
N ALA A 171 -6.06 -15.52 -17.14
CA ALA A 171 -4.78 -15.66 -16.44
C ALA A 171 -4.49 -17.12 -16.05
N ARG A 172 -5.50 -17.83 -15.53
CA ARG A 172 -5.39 -19.27 -15.22
C ARG A 172 -5.13 -20.13 -16.45
N GLY A 173 -5.78 -19.83 -17.58
CA GLY A 173 -5.56 -20.53 -18.85
C GLY A 173 -4.14 -20.34 -19.40
N ILE A 174 -3.59 -19.12 -19.28
CA ILE A 174 -2.21 -18.81 -19.68
C ILE A 174 -1.22 -19.57 -18.80
N THR A 175 -1.39 -19.55 -17.47
CA THR A 175 -0.51 -20.29 -16.55
C THR A 175 -0.57 -21.80 -16.80
N ALA A 176 -1.76 -22.36 -17.08
CA ALA A 176 -1.92 -23.77 -17.41
C ALA A 176 -1.25 -24.15 -18.75
N ALA A 177 -1.34 -23.29 -19.77
CA ALA A 177 -0.67 -23.49 -21.05
C ALA A 177 0.87 -23.45 -20.93
N LEU A 178 1.40 -22.51 -20.15
CA LEU A 178 2.85 -22.38 -19.93
C LEU A 178 3.42 -23.56 -19.13
N ILE A 179 2.66 -24.12 -18.19
CA ILE A 179 3.06 -25.33 -17.45
C ILE A 179 3.09 -26.54 -18.39
N SER A 180 2.04 -26.73 -19.20
CA SER A 180 1.95 -27.83 -20.19
C SER A 180 3.08 -27.77 -21.24
N GLU A 181 3.42 -26.58 -21.73
CA GLU A 181 4.49 -26.40 -22.71
C GLU A 181 5.89 -26.69 -22.13
N ARG A 182 6.09 -26.41 -20.83
CA ARG A 182 7.33 -26.71 -20.11
C ARG A 182 7.50 -28.21 -19.85
N ASP A 183 6.41 -28.91 -19.53
CA ASP A 183 6.40 -30.36 -19.33
C ASP A 183 6.63 -31.12 -20.65
N SER A 184 6.08 -30.59 -21.75
CA SER A 184 6.29 -31.13 -23.11
C SER A 184 7.75 -31.05 -23.57
N ARG A 185 8.49 -29.99 -23.19
CA ARG A 185 9.92 -29.84 -23.48
C ARG A 185 10.81 -30.72 -22.58
N ALA A 186 10.36 -31.06 -21.37
CA ALA A 186 11.07 -31.94 -20.45
C ALA A 186 10.91 -33.44 -20.81
N GLY A 187 9.82 -33.82 -21.49
CA GLY A 187 9.54 -35.21 -21.88
C GLY A 187 10.16 -35.68 -23.22
N GLY A 188 10.79 -34.80 -24.00
CA GLY A 188 11.28 -35.11 -25.36
C GLY A 188 12.71 -35.66 -25.47
N GLY A 189 13.38 -35.94 -24.35
CA GLY A 189 14.77 -36.40 -24.31
C GLY A 189 14.90 -37.86 -23.87
N GLY A 190 14.68 -38.82 -24.77
CA GLY A 190 15.06 -40.21 -24.47
C GLY A 190 14.41 -41.29 -25.30
N HIS A 191 14.84 -41.45 -26.56
CA HIS A 191 15.08 -42.77 -27.18
C HIS A 191 15.89 -42.58 -28.47
N GLY A 192 17.22 -42.54 -28.33
CA GLY A 192 18.13 -42.76 -29.44
C GLY A 192 18.22 -44.26 -29.76
N PRO A 193 18.34 -44.67 -31.04
CA PRO A 193 18.28 -46.06 -31.44
C PRO A 193 19.53 -46.82 -30.93
N HIS A 194 19.29 -47.91 -30.21
CA HIS A 194 20.33 -48.80 -29.70
C HIS A 194 20.97 -49.54 -30.89
N ALA A 195 22.13 -49.06 -31.34
CA ALA A 195 22.92 -49.72 -32.36
C ALA A 195 23.29 -51.15 -31.93
N ALA A 196 22.93 -52.12 -32.76
CA ALA A 196 23.28 -53.53 -32.60
C ALA A 196 24.79 -53.72 -32.75
N ARG A 197 25.42 -54.35 -31.76
CA ARG A 197 26.82 -54.80 -31.84
C ARG A 197 26.89 -56.07 -32.69
N PRO A 198 27.82 -56.20 -33.66
CA PRO A 198 28.04 -57.46 -34.36
C PRO A 198 28.75 -58.45 -33.43
N GLY A 199 28.21 -59.66 -33.35
CA GLY A 199 28.75 -60.78 -32.59
C GLY A 199 30.09 -61.25 -33.15
N ARG A 200 31.03 -61.52 -32.25
CA ARG A 200 32.31 -62.17 -32.54
C ARG A 200 32.24 -63.63 -32.09
N ALA A 201 32.43 -64.51 -33.08
CA ALA A 201 33.07 -65.83 -33.04
C ALA A 201 32.59 -66.89 -32.03
N SER A 202 32.12 -68.01 -32.58
CA SER A 202 32.74 -69.33 -32.37
C SER A 202 32.79 -70.05 -33.71
#